data_AF-A0AA90KFL3-F1
#
_entry.id   AF-A0AA90KFL3-F1
#
_cell.length_a   1.000
_cell.length_b   1.000
_cell.length_c   1.000
_cell.angle_alpha   90.00
_cell.angle_beta   90.00
_cell.angle_gamma   90.00
#
_symmetry.space_group_name_H-M   'P 1'
#
loop_
_entity.id
_entity.type
_entity.pdbx_description
1 polymer ?
#
loop_
_entity_poly.entity_id
_entity_poly.type
_entity_poly.pdbx_seq_one_letter_code
_entity_poly.pdbx_strand_id
1 'polypeptide(L)'
;MNSLDALMATTFGTLLPGWRDTIVGNLGGAGFVYLLPHDGHLLQLDLYLCPTSAVGALRRRIGPRLLWHSPGADDATDPDTQARAAQELARAAQAPADCGSLLVQAMVLHAMLRKRLARGQQYITYGLLHDLNATCRDVIRTALVPHSRHHGWYHLPDEVGRTTTGRECLAELTQALTSPPIPTVAQADEALERIVRISQRIAPHAVGSLTHEITAYRAYQQHEEGLA
;
A
#
# COMPACT_ATOMS: atom_id res chain seq x y z
N MET A 1 -8.10 6.25 12.21
CA MET A 1 -6.88 5.80 11.48
C MET A 1 -5.70 6.74 11.67
N ASN A 2 -5.87 8.05 11.53
CA ASN A 2 -4.80 9.04 11.77
C ASN A 2 -4.08 8.86 13.12
N SER A 3 -4.77 8.39 14.18
CA SER A 3 -4.15 8.10 15.48
C SER A 3 -3.16 6.92 15.44
N LEU A 4 -3.44 5.90 14.61
CA LEU A 4 -2.53 4.77 14.42
C LEU A 4 -1.30 5.23 13.64
N ASP A 5 -1.49 5.95 12.53
CA ASP A 5 -0.37 6.48 11.75
C ASP A 5 0.48 7.44 12.58
N ALA A 6 -0.14 8.28 13.42
CA ALA A 6 0.58 9.14 14.35
C ALA A 6 1.38 8.35 15.39
N LEU A 7 0.80 7.29 15.98
CA LEU A 7 1.52 6.40 16.90
C LEU A 7 2.71 5.73 16.19
N MET A 8 2.48 5.20 15.00
CA MET A 8 3.50 4.51 14.20
C MET A 8 4.64 5.46 13.82
N ALA A 9 4.33 6.67 13.37
CA ALA A 9 5.33 7.67 13.04
C ALA A 9 6.12 8.16 14.26
N THR A 10 5.43 8.52 15.35
CA THR A 10 6.08 9.13 16.52
C THR A 10 6.83 8.15 17.40
N THR A 11 6.32 6.92 17.55
CA THR A 11 6.90 5.92 18.45
C THR A 11 7.88 5.00 17.74
N PHE A 12 7.57 4.63 16.50
CA PHE A 12 8.36 3.65 15.74
C PHE A 12 9.10 4.26 14.54
N GLY A 13 8.94 5.57 14.29
CA GLY A 13 9.66 6.26 13.23
C GLY A 13 9.30 5.79 11.83
N THR A 14 8.05 5.38 11.58
CA THR A 14 7.66 4.89 10.25
C THR A 14 7.92 5.92 9.16
N LEU A 15 8.43 5.42 8.03
CA LEU A 15 8.86 6.26 6.92
C LEU A 15 7.70 6.88 6.13
N LEU A 16 6.59 6.14 6.07
CA LEU A 16 5.38 6.47 5.33
C LEU A 16 4.16 6.26 6.24
N PRO A 17 3.00 6.87 5.93
CA PRO A 17 1.71 6.44 6.46
C PRO A 17 1.46 4.94 6.19
N GLY A 18 0.59 4.31 6.97
CA GLY A 18 0.25 2.90 6.77
C GLY A 18 -0.48 2.67 5.45
N TRP A 19 0.03 1.76 4.62
CA TRP A 19 -0.75 1.27 3.49
C TRP A 19 -1.85 0.34 4.01
N ARG A 20 -3.11 0.57 3.62
CA ARG A 20 -4.19 -0.38 3.87
C ARG A 20 -3.98 -1.62 3.00
N ASP A 21 -3.61 -2.73 3.63
CA ASP A 21 -3.36 -4.00 2.95
C ASP A 21 -4.65 -4.52 2.31
N THR A 22 -4.65 -4.59 0.97
CA THR A 22 -5.74 -5.17 0.18
C THR A 22 -5.41 -6.57 -0.33
N ILE A 23 -4.20 -7.08 -0.09
CA ILE A 23 -3.78 -8.44 -0.47
C ILE A 23 -4.41 -9.45 0.49
N VAL A 24 -4.41 -9.15 1.80
CA VAL A 24 -5.05 -10.01 2.80
C VAL A 24 -6.55 -9.77 2.82
N GLY A 25 -7.33 -10.85 2.67
CA GLY A 25 -8.78 -10.78 2.72
C GLY A 25 -9.34 -10.29 4.07
N ASN A 26 -10.55 -9.75 4.06
CA ASN A 26 -11.20 -9.28 5.29
C ASN A 26 -11.50 -10.45 6.26
N LEU A 27 -10.84 -10.45 7.42
CA LEU A 27 -11.01 -11.39 8.54
C LEU A 27 -11.86 -10.81 9.69
N GLY A 28 -12.62 -9.74 9.45
CA GLY A 28 -13.40 -9.02 10.47
C GLY A 28 -12.71 -7.75 11.00
N GLY A 29 -11.92 -7.09 10.15
CA GLY A 29 -11.03 -5.99 10.53
C GLY A 29 -10.28 -5.41 9.31
N ALA A 30 -9.20 -4.66 9.55
CA ALA A 30 -8.39 -4.04 8.51
C ALA A 30 -6.90 -4.33 8.70
N GLY A 31 -6.23 -4.68 7.60
CA GLY A 31 -4.78 -4.84 7.54
C GLY A 31 -4.09 -3.54 7.16
N PHE A 32 -2.90 -3.32 7.72
CA PHE A 32 -2.03 -2.19 7.44
C PHE A 32 -0.59 -2.67 7.30
N VAL A 33 0.15 -2.10 6.36
CA VAL A 33 1.58 -2.34 6.20
C VAL A 33 2.33 -1.06 6.46
N TYR A 34 3.31 -1.14 7.36
CA TYR A 34 4.22 -0.05 7.68
C TYR A 34 5.66 -0.41 7.29
N LEU A 35 6.40 0.61 6.85
CA LEU A 35 7.83 0.52 6.58
C LEU A 35 8.61 1.25 7.67
N LEU A 36 9.47 0.51 8.37
CA LEU A 36 10.21 0.98 9.55
C LEU A 36 11.71 0.92 9.31
N PRO A 37 12.45 2.04 9.41
CA PRO A 37 13.90 2.00 9.40
C PRO A 37 14.40 1.31 10.68
N HIS A 38 15.26 0.31 10.53
CA HIS A 38 15.90 -0.39 11.63
C HIS A 38 17.27 -0.92 11.19
N ASP A 39 18.33 -0.45 11.87
CA ASP A 39 19.71 -0.90 11.65
C ASP A 39 20.14 -0.87 10.17
N GLY A 40 19.89 0.25 9.50
CA GLY A 40 20.19 0.42 8.06
C GLY A 40 19.26 -0.33 7.11
N HIS A 41 18.28 -1.09 7.61
CA HIS A 41 17.31 -1.84 6.82
C HIS A 41 15.89 -1.29 6.95
N LEU A 42 15.02 -1.64 6.00
CA LEU A 42 13.59 -1.33 6.05
C LEU A 42 12.80 -2.59 6.41
N LEU A 43 12.31 -2.62 7.65
CA LEU A 43 11.42 -3.65 8.13
C LEU A 43 10.00 -3.38 7.63
N GLN A 44 9.34 -4.46 7.24
CA GLN A 44 7.92 -4.46 6.93
C GLN A 44 7.16 -4.98 8.15
N LEU A 45 6.26 -4.17 8.68
CA LEU A 45 5.32 -4.57 9.73
C LEU A 45 3.93 -4.71 9.14
N ASP A 46 3.44 -5.94 9.10
CA ASP A 46 2.06 -6.26 8.75
C ASP A 46 1.22 -6.28 10.03
N LEU A 47 0.32 -5.31 10.16
CA LEU A 47 -0.54 -5.12 11.32
C LEU A 47 -2.01 -5.34 10.95
N TYR A 48 -2.66 -6.30 11.60
CA TYR A 48 -4.10 -6.52 11.46
C TYR A 48 -4.85 -6.03 12.68
N LEU A 49 -5.73 -5.05 12.49
CA LEU A 49 -6.61 -4.55 13.54
C LEU A 49 -8.00 -5.15 13.38
N CYS A 50 -8.59 -5.63 14.47
CA CYS A 50 -9.97 -6.09 14.50
C CYS A 50 -10.64 -5.70 15.82
N PRO A 51 -11.97 -5.55 15.86
CA PRO A 51 -12.68 -5.34 17.11
C PRO A 51 -12.55 -6.57 18.02
N THR A 52 -12.58 -6.39 19.34
CA THR A 52 -12.51 -7.50 20.31
C THR A 52 -13.57 -8.56 20.04
N SER A 53 -14.76 -8.16 19.60
CA SER A 53 -15.84 -9.07 19.22
C SER A 53 -15.50 -10.02 18.05
N ALA A 54 -14.55 -9.66 17.18
CA ALA A 54 -14.10 -10.49 16.07
C ALA A 54 -12.97 -11.47 16.46
N VAL A 55 -12.31 -11.26 17.61
CA VAL A 55 -11.13 -12.05 18.03
C VAL A 55 -11.46 -13.54 18.15
N GLY A 56 -12.63 -13.90 18.68
CA GLY A 56 -13.04 -15.31 18.80
C GLY A 56 -13.16 -16.01 17.44
N ALA A 57 -13.73 -15.33 16.43
CA ALA A 57 -13.83 -15.85 15.07
C ALA A 57 -12.46 -15.91 14.38
N LEU A 58 -11.64 -14.87 14.55
CA LEU A 58 -10.27 -14.81 14.04
C LEU A 58 -9.44 -15.97 14.59
N ARG A 59 -9.50 -16.23 15.90
CA ARG A 59 -8.77 -17.31 16.56
C ARG A 59 -9.07 -18.68 15.97
N ARG A 60 -10.34 -18.95 15.66
CA ARG A 60 -10.76 -20.21 15.03
C ARG A 60 -10.27 -20.33 13.59
N ARG A 61 -10.20 -19.22 12.86
CA ARG A 61 -9.88 -19.21 11.43
C ARG A 61 -8.39 -19.32 11.13
N ILE A 62 -7.53 -18.65 11.91
CA ILE A 62 -6.10 -18.55 11.62
C ILE A 62 -5.19 -19.13 12.71
N GLY A 63 -5.75 -19.58 13.84
CA GLY A 63 -4.99 -20.20 14.93
C GLY A 63 -3.83 -19.33 15.46
N PRO A 64 -4.04 -18.04 15.79
CA PRO A 64 -2.97 -17.15 16.17
C PRO A 64 -2.41 -17.52 17.55
N ARG A 65 -1.12 -17.28 17.75
CA ARG A 65 -0.47 -17.37 19.06
C ARG A 65 -0.78 -16.12 19.88
N LEU A 66 -1.37 -16.29 21.06
CA LEU A 66 -1.55 -15.20 22.01
C LEU A 66 -0.19 -14.79 22.59
N LEU A 67 0.24 -13.57 22.31
CA LEU A 67 1.48 -13.00 22.86
C LEU A 67 1.20 -12.17 24.11
N TRP A 68 0.08 -11.45 24.14
CA TRP A 68 -0.31 -10.57 25.23
C TRP A 68 -1.83 -10.46 25.33
N HIS A 69 -2.34 -10.37 26.55
CA HIS A 69 -3.73 -10.06 26.86
C HIS A 69 -3.76 -9.03 27.99
N SER A 70 -4.37 -7.86 27.74
CA SER A 70 -4.43 -6.81 28.75
C SER A 70 -5.37 -7.23 29.88
N PRO A 71 -4.97 -7.13 31.15
CA PRO A 71 -5.89 -7.30 32.28
C PRO A 71 -7.07 -6.33 32.15
N GLY A 72 -8.30 -6.81 32.31
CA GLY A 72 -9.52 -6.00 32.20
C GLY A 72 -9.97 -5.65 30.77
N ALA A 73 -9.36 -6.22 29.73
CA ALA A 73 -9.77 -5.98 28.34
C ALA A 73 -11.24 -6.36 28.06
N ASP A 74 -11.76 -7.35 28.79
CA ASP A 74 -13.14 -7.82 28.66
C ASP A 74 -14.15 -6.97 29.48
N ASP A 75 -13.67 -6.22 30.49
CA ASP A 75 -14.53 -5.52 31.47
C ASP A 75 -14.54 -3.98 31.34
N ALA A 76 -13.59 -3.37 30.61
CA ALA A 76 -13.27 -1.95 30.79
C ALA A 76 -13.66 -0.98 29.66
N THR A 77 -14.25 -1.45 28.55
CA THR A 77 -14.62 -0.55 27.46
C THR A 77 -16.13 -0.42 27.35
N ASP A 78 -16.64 0.78 27.60
CA ASP A 78 -18.03 1.14 27.38
C ASP A 78 -18.52 0.69 25.97
N PRO A 79 -19.70 0.04 25.86
CA PRO A 79 -20.21 -0.50 24.59
C PRO A 79 -20.24 0.51 23.44
N ASP A 80 -20.53 1.78 23.72
CA ASP A 80 -20.56 2.82 22.69
C ASP A 80 -19.16 3.11 22.14
N THR A 81 -18.14 3.02 22.98
CA THR A 81 -16.74 3.16 22.57
C THR A 81 -16.31 1.99 21.68
N GLN A 82 -16.69 0.76 22.04
CA GLN A 82 -16.40 -0.42 21.21
C GLN A 82 -17.12 -0.35 19.85
N ALA A 83 -18.39 0.06 19.84
CA ALA A 83 -19.18 0.20 18.62
C ALA A 83 -18.59 1.27 17.69
N ARG A 84 -18.17 2.42 18.23
CA ARG A 84 -17.50 3.48 17.46
C ARG A 84 -16.19 3.01 16.85
N ALA A 85 -15.32 2.36 17.63
CA ALA A 85 -14.05 1.82 17.13
C ALA A 85 -14.27 0.78 16.01
N ALA A 86 -15.24 -0.12 16.17
CA ALA A 86 -15.60 -1.09 15.15
C ALA A 86 -16.11 -0.41 13.86
N GLN A 87 -16.93 0.64 14.00
CA GLN A 87 -17.44 1.39 12.86
C GLN A 87 -16.32 2.17 12.15
N GLU A 88 -15.42 2.81 12.87
CA GLU A 88 -14.26 3.49 12.28
C GLU A 88 -13.35 2.52 11.53
N LEU A 89 -13.11 1.34 12.10
CA LEU A 89 -12.32 0.31 11.45
C LEU A 89 -13.02 -0.24 10.19
N ALA A 90 -14.34 -0.43 10.24
CA ALA A 90 -15.12 -0.84 9.07
C ALA A 90 -15.08 0.22 7.96
N ARG A 91 -15.20 1.51 8.32
CA ARG A 91 -15.05 2.62 7.36
C ARG A 91 -13.66 2.64 6.75
N ALA A 92 -12.62 2.48 7.57
CA ALA A 92 -11.24 2.39 7.09
C ALA A 92 -11.04 1.20 6.14
N ALA A 93 -11.60 0.04 6.45
CA ALA A 93 -11.51 -1.16 5.63
C ALA A 93 -12.18 -1.01 4.25
N GLN A 94 -13.18 -0.12 4.13
CA GLN A 94 -13.98 0.08 2.92
C GLN A 94 -13.67 1.38 2.18
N ALA A 95 -12.85 2.26 2.74
CA ALA A 95 -12.52 3.55 2.14
C ALA A 95 -11.89 3.34 0.74
N PRO A 96 -12.44 3.99 -0.31
CA PRO A 96 -11.79 4.01 -1.62
C PRO A 96 -10.38 4.56 -1.51
N ALA A 97 -9.45 3.97 -2.27
CA ALA A 97 -8.08 4.47 -2.31
C ALA A 97 -8.03 5.81 -3.05
N ASP A 98 -7.44 6.82 -2.42
CA ASP A 98 -7.05 8.06 -3.09
C ASP A 98 -5.63 7.94 -3.70
N CYS A 99 -5.24 8.91 -4.53
CA CYS A 99 -3.93 8.90 -5.18
C CYS A 99 -2.75 8.90 -4.18
N GLY A 100 -2.89 9.51 -3.00
CA GLY A 100 -1.86 9.50 -1.96
C GLY A 100 -1.68 8.10 -1.37
N SER A 101 -2.77 7.44 -1.00
CA SER A 101 -2.76 6.06 -0.52
C SER A 101 -2.20 5.08 -1.55
N LEU A 102 -2.46 5.31 -2.85
CA LEU A 102 -1.91 4.50 -3.94
C LEU A 102 -0.41 4.75 -4.17
N LEU A 103 0.08 5.97 -3.93
CA LEU A 103 1.53 6.25 -3.93
C LEU A 103 2.23 5.55 -2.76
N VAL A 104 1.63 5.57 -1.57
CA VAL A 104 2.13 4.80 -0.42
C VAL A 104 2.14 3.31 -0.74
N GLN A 105 1.05 2.78 -1.31
CA GLN A 105 0.99 1.39 -1.78
C GLN A 105 2.13 1.07 -2.76
N ALA A 106 2.39 1.94 -3.74
CA ALA A 106 3.46 1.73 -4.71
C ALA A 106 4.85 1.64 -4.03
N MET A 107 5.15 2.52 -3.08
CA MET A 107 6.41 2.47 -2.32
C MET A 107 6.53 1.20 -1.45
N VAL A 108 5.44 0.76 -0.83
CA VAL A 108 5.42 -0.49 -0.04
C VAL A 108 5.62 -1.72 -0.93
N LEU A 109 4.85 -1.84 -2.01
CA LEU A 109 5.00 -2.93 -2.99
C LEU A 109 6.39 -2.95 -3.60
N HIS A 110 6.98 -1.78 -3.85
CA HIS A 110 8.35 -1.67 -4.34
C HIS A 110 9.38 -2.22 -3.33
N ALA A 111 9.29 -1.83 -2.06
CA ALA A 111 10.15 -2.36 -1.00
C ALA A 111 10.01 -3.88 -0.86
N MET A 112 8.77 -4.39 -0.91
CA MET A 112 8.49 -5.82 -0.92
C MET A 112 9.14 -6.50 -2.13
N LEU A 113 8.99 -5.95 -3.33
CA LEU A 113 9.52 -6.52 -4.56
C LEU A 113 11.05 -6.64 -4.50
N ARG A 114 11.76 -5.57 -4.11
CA ARG A 114 13.23 -5.59 -3.97
C ARG A 114 13.70 -6.65 -2.98
N LYS A 115 13.06 -6.73 -1.81
CA LYS A 115 13.34 -7.76 -0.80
C LYS A 115 13.16 -9.18 -1.32
N ARG A 116 12.16 -9.42 -2.18
CA ARG A 116 11.89 -10.75 -2.78
C ARG A 116 12.85 -11.07 -3.92
N LEU A 117 13.27 -10.07 -4.68
CA LEU A 117 14.31 -10.18 -5.71
C LEU A 117 15.65 -10.58 -5.09
N ALA A 118 16.06 -9.92 -4.01
CA ALA A 118 17.28 -10.26 -3.28
C ALA A 118 17.28 -11.71 -2.73
N ARG A 119 16.09 -12.30 -2.52
CA ARG A 119 15.91 -13.68 -2.05
C ARG A 119 15.71 -14.71 -3.18
N GLY A 120 15.74 -14.29 -4.44
CA GLY A 120 15.52 -15.16 -5.60
C GLY A 120 14.09 -15.72 -5.72
N GLN A 121 13.08 -15.07 -5.13
CA GLN A 121 11.71 -15.59 -5.05
C GLN A 121 10.86 -15.25 -6.30
N GLN A 122 11.21 -15.84 -7.45
CA GLN A 122 10.73 -15.46 -8.79
C GLN A 122 9.20 -15.33 -8.95
N TYR A 123 8.42 -16.31 -8.46
CA TYR A 123 6.95 -16.27 -8.59
C TYR A 123 6.33 -15.12 -7.78
N ILE A 124 6.86 -14.87 -6.58
CA ILE A 124 6.39 -13.78 -5.72
C ILE A 124 6.77 -12.43 -6.36
N THR A 125 7.98 -12.32 -6.92
CA THR A 125 8.41 -11.09 -7.59
C THR A 125 7.56 -10.77 -8.80
N TYR A 126 7.12 -11.78 -9.57
CA TYR A 126 6.20 -11.58 -10.70
C TYR A 126 4.86 -11.00 -10.23
N GLY A 127 4.27 -11.60 -9.19
CA GLY A 127 3.03 -11.10 -8.60
C GLY A 127 3.15 -9.65 -8.11
N LEU A 128 4.22 -9.32 -7.39
CA LEU A 128 4.44 -7.96 -6.89
C LEU A 128 4.68 -6.93 -7.99
N LEU A 129 5.38 -7.28 -9.09
CA LEU A 129 5.51 -6.40 -10.23
C LEU A 129 4.15 -6.19 -10.93
N HIS A 130 3.34 -7.24 -11.02
CA HIS A 130 1.96 -7.11 -11.51
C HIS A 130 1.15 -6.14 -10.64
N ASP A 131 1.23 -6.28 -9.31
CA ASP A 131 0.52 -5.41 -8.36
C ASP A 131 1.01 -3.96 -8.44
N LEU A 132 2.30 -3.71 -8.69
CA LEU A 132 2.81 -2.36 -8.97
C LEU A 132 2.19 -1.77 -10.24
N ASN A 133 2.12 -2.54 -11.33
CA ASN A 133 1.49 -2.07 -12.57
C ASN A 133 -0.03 -1.86 -12.40
N ALA A 134 -0.70 -2.69 -11.62
CA ALA A 134 -2.10 -2.49 -11.24
C ALA A 134 -2.29 -1.23 -10.38
N THR A 135 -1.35 -0.94 -9.48
CA THR A 135 -1.33 0.29 -8.69
C THR A 135 -1.15 1.52 -9.61
N CYS A 136 -0.27 1.46 -10.59
CA CYS A 136 -0.11 2.51 -11.61
C CYS A 136 -1.43 2.78 -12.36
N ARG A 137 -2.10 1.71 -12.82
CA ARG A 137 -3.43 1.79 -13.43
C ARG A 137 -4.42 2.49 -12.51
N ASP A 138 -4.44 2.10 -11.24
CA ASP A 138 -5.40 2.63 -10.28
C ASP A 138 -5.11 4.10 -9.95
N VAL A 139 -3.84 4.54 -9.92
CA VAL A 139 -3.50 5.97 -9.84
C VAL A 139 -4.07 6.74 -11.04
N ILE A 140 -3.83 6.25 -12.26
CA ILE A 140 -4.33 6.87 -13.50
C ILE A 140 -5.86 7.01 -13.45
N ARG A 141 -6.53 5.94 -13.04
CA ARG A 141 -7.99 5.89 -12.99
C ARG A 141 -8.56 6.79 -11.90
N THR A 142 -8.02 6.72 -10.68
CA THR A 142 -8.45 7.55 -9.55
C THR A 142 -8.26 9.04 -9.84
N ALA A 143 -7.18 9.41 -10.54
CA ALA A 143 -6.92 10.80 -10.89
C ALA A 143 -7.80 11.32 -12.04
N LEU A 144 -7.98 10.53 -13.12
CA LEU A 144 -8.60 11.02 -14.36
C LEU A 144 -10.08 10.68 -14.48
N VAL A 145 -10.55 9.61 -13.83
CA VAL A 145 -11.95 9.15 -13.87
C VAL A 145 -12.43 8.66 -12.48
N PRO A 146 -12.39 9.52 -11.44
CA PRO A 146 -12.65 9.14 -10.04
C PRO A 146 -14.05 8.54 -9.78
N HIS A 147 -14.99 8.72 -10.70
CA HIS A 147 -16.37 8.21 -10.60
C HIS A 147 -16.62 6.95 -11.44
N SER A 148 -15.58 6.38 -12.06
CA SER A 148 -15.71 5.13 -12.82
C SER A 148 -16.14 3.98 -11.90
N ARG A 149 -17.12 3.20 -12.36
CA ARG A 149 -17.57 1.95 -11.71
C ARG A 149 -16.83 0.73 -12.26
N HIS A 150 -15.95 0.92 -13.23
CA HIS A 150 -15.19 -0.15 -13.87
C HIS A 150 -13.79 -0.21 -13.24
N HIS A 151 -13.45 -1.38 -12.66
CA HIS A 151 -12.21 -1.57 -11.89
C HIS A 151 -11.15 -2.43 -12.61
N GLY A 152 -11.40 -2.77 -13.88
CA GLY A 152 -10.55 -3.66 -14.67
C GLY A 152 -9.82 -2.95 -15.82
N TRP A 153 -9.01 -3.72 -16.53
CA TRP A 153 -8.23 -3.26 -17.68
C TRP A 153 -9.08 -2.97 -18.94
N TYR A 154 -10.23 -3.62 -19.07
CA TYR A 154 -11.01 -3.63 -20.32
C TYR A 154 -11.55 -2.27 -20.75
N HIS A 155 -12.10 -1.49 -19.80
CA HIS A 155 -12.71 -0.19 -20.12
C HIS A 155 -11.72 0.98 -19.98
N LEU A 156 -10.48 0.69 -19.58
CA LEU A 156 -9.50 1.70 -19.30
C LEU A 156 -9.18 2.59 -20.52
N PRO A 157 -9.00 2.05 -21.75
CA PRO A 157 -8.81 2.89 -22.94
C PRO A 157 -10.02 3.78 -23.26
N ASP A 158 -11.23 3.26 -23.08
CA ASP A 158 -12.47 3.97 -23.42
C ASP A 158 -12.77 5.10 -22.43
N GLU A 159 -12.42 4.93 -21.16
CA GLU A 159 -12.65 5.90 -20.10
C GLU A 159 -11.53 6.94 -20.03
N VAL A 160 -10.27 6.48 -19.92
CA VAL A 160 -9.10 7.34 -19.72
C VAL A 160 -8.60 7.92 -21.04
N GLY A 161 -8.64 7.15 -22.13
CA GLY A 161 -8.06 7.52 -23.42
C GLY A 161 -8.78 8.65 -24.18
N ARG A 162 -9.85 9.21 -23.61
CA ARG A 162 -10.57 10.36 -24.18
C ARG A 162 -9.74 11.64 -24.18
N THR A 163 -8.83 11.78 -23.22
CA THR A 163 -7.95 12.96 -23.10
C THR A 163 -6.54 12.67 -23.61
N THR A 164 -5.82 13.70 -24.04
CA THR A 164 -4.41 13.56 -24.45
C THR A 164 -3.55 13.04 -23.29
N THR A 165 -3.67 13.66 -22.12
CA THR A 165 -2.99 13.23 -20.90
C THR A 165 -3.29 11.77 -20.55
N GLY A 166 -4.55 11.36 -20.67
CA GLY A 166 -4.94 9.97 -20.45
C GLY A 166 -4.29 9.01 -21.44
N ARG A 167 -4.29 9.32 -22.73
CA ARG A 167 -3.60 8.49 -23.75
C ARG A 167 -2.11 8.35 -23.49
N GLU A 168 -1.44 9.42 -23.09
CA GLU A 168 -0.01 9.38 -22.73
C GLU A 168 0.23 8.47 -21.52
N CYS A 169 -0.57 8.60 -20.46
CA CYS A 169 -0.45 7.75 -19.28
C CYS A 169 -0.67 6.27 -19.63
N LEU A 170 -1.66 5.98 -20.49
CA LEU A 170 -1.92 4.62 -20.96
C LEU A 170 -0.80 4.08 -21.83
N ALA A 171 -0.20 4.90 -22.70
CA ALA A 171 0.94 4.48 -23.51
C ALA A 171 2.13 4.09 -22.63
N GLU A 172 2.46 4.90 -21.60
CA GLU A 172 3.52 4.59 -20.64
C GLU A 172 3.22 3.28 -19.87
N LEU A 173 1.96 3.05 -19.46
CA LEU A 173 1.56 1.83 -18.77
C LEU A 173 1.59 0.60 -19.70
N THR A 174 1.10 0.72 -20.93
CA THR A 174 1.12 -0.37 -21.91
C THR A 174 2.55 -0.78 -22.24
N GLN A 175 3.47 0.17 -22.40
CA GLN A 175 4.88 -0.12 -22.60
C GLN A 175 5.49 -0.88 -21.41
N ALA A 176 5.10 -0.54 -20.18
CA ALA A 176 5.56 -1.27 -18.99
C ALA A 176 5.13 -2.74 -19.00
N LEU A 177 3.93 -3.04 -19.49
CA LEU A 177 3.36 -4.39 -19.54
C LEU A 177 4.00 -5.29 -20.60
N THR A 178 4.76 -4.75 -21.55
CA THR A 178 5.50 -5.56 -22.54
C THR A 178 6.87 -6.03 -22.04
N SER A 179 7.21 -5.73 -20.79
CA SER A 179 8.49 -6.11 -20.17
C SER A 179 8.64 -7.64 -20.04
N PRO A 180 9.88 -8.18 -20.03
CA PRO A 180 10.14 -9.59 -19.77
C PRO A 180 9.46 -10.09 -18.48
N PRO A 181 9.04 -11.36 -18.44
CA PRO A 181 8.26 -11.91 -17.32
C PRO A 181 9.08 -12.16 -16.05
N ILE A 182 10.42 -12.11 -16.12
CA ILE A 182 11.28 -12.26 -14.94
C ILE A 182 11.65 -10.85 -14.48
N PRO A 183 11.11 -10.37 -13.33
CA PRO A 183 11.42 -9.04 -12.84
C PRO A 183 12.89 -8.94 -12.41
N THR A 184 13.47 -7.76 -12.62
CA THR A 184 14.79 -7.35 -12.14
C THR A 184 14.66 -6.15 -11.20
N VAL A 185 15.72 -5.83 -10.46
CA VAL A 185 15.75 -4.64 -9.59
C VAL A 185 15.53 -3.37 -10.40
N ALA A 186 16.19 -3.23 -11.56
CA ALA A 186 16.00 -2.08 -12.45
C ALA A 186 14.55 -1.93 -12.93
N GLN A 187 13.85 -3.03 -13.21
CA GLN A 187 12.43 -2.97 -13.58
C GLN A 187 11.52 -2.57 -12.41
N ALA A 188 11.87 -2.97 -11.18
CA ALA A 188 11.17 -2.53 -9.99
C ALA A 188 11.32 -1.01 -9.80
N ASP A 189 12.55 -0.51 -9.89
CA ASP A 189 12.86 0.92 -9.72
C ASP A 189 12.19 1.76 -10.82
N GLU A 190 12.27 1.31 -12.08
CA GLU A 190 11.61 1.99 -13.19
C GLU A 190 10.08 2.00 -13.03
N ALA A 191 9.49 0.93 -12.48
CA ALA A 191 8.06 0.90 -12.21
C ALA A 191 7.64 1.94 -11.16
N LEU A 192 8.39 2.08 -10.06
CA LEU A 192 8.10 3.10 -9.06
C LEU A 192 8.30 4.51 -9.63
N GLU A 193 9.41 4.76 -10.32
CA GLU A 193 9.70 6.07 -10.92
C GLU A 193 8.64 6.47 -11.95
N ARG A 194 8.14 5.52 -12.75
CA ARG A 194 7.02 5.74 -13.66
C ARG A 194 5.76 6.16 -12.91
N ILE A 195 5.41 5.45 -11.82
CA ILE A 195 4.23 5.77 -11.01
C ILE A 195 4.35 7.20 -10.43
N VAL A 196 5.50 7.56 -9.87
CA VAL A 196 5.73 8.89 -9.31
C VAL A 196 5.63 9.96 -10.40
N ARG A 197 6.26 9.75 -11.57
CA ARG A 197 6.22 10.69 -12.70
C ARG A 197 4.81 10.88 -13.27
N ILE A 198 4.06 9.78 -13.44
CA ILE A 198 2.65 9.84 -13.88
C ILE A 198 1.84 10.60 -12.85
N SER A 199 2.02 10.31 -11.56
CA SER A 199 1.32 10.99 -10.47
C SER A 199 1.62 12.48 -10.41
N GLN A 200 2.87 12.89 -10.67
CA GLN A 200 3.22 14.32 -10.77
C GLN A 200 2.43 15.04 -11.87
N ARG A 201 2.14 14.35 -12.98
CA ARG A 201 1.38 14.92 -14.11
C ARG A 201 -0.12 15.02 -13.81
N ILE A 202 -0.71 14.00 -13.19
CA ILE A 202 -2.18 13.87 -13.10
C ILE A 202 -2.75 14.07 -11.68
N ALA A 203 -1.92 13.97 -10.65
CA ALA A 203 -2.28 14.14 -9.24
C ALA A 203 -1.16 14.88 -8.46
N PRO A 204 -0.73 16.08 -8.91
CA PRO A 204 0.42 16.78 -8.31
C PRO A 204 0.24 17.08 -6.82
N HIS A 205 -1.00 17.31 -6.36
CA HIS A 205 -1.29 17.54 -4.95
C HIS A 205 -0.97 16.31 -4.08
N ALA A 206 -1.22 15.10 -4.57
CA ALA A 206 -0.91 13.86 -3.84
C ALA A 206 0.61 13.69 -3.69
N VAL A 207 1.37 13.96 -4.77
CA VAL A 207 2.84 13.95 -4.72
C VAL A 207 3.37 15.05 -3.79
N GLY A 208 2.80 16.26 -3.88
CA GLY A 208 3.15 17.38 -2.99
C GLY A 208 2.96 17.03 -1.52
N SER A 209 1.84 16.38 -1.18
CA SER A 209 1.56 15.96 0.21
C SER A 209 2.46 14.86 0.74
N LEU A 210 3.15 14.11 -0.13
CA LEU A 210 4.04 13.00 0.21
C LEU A 210 5.50 13.29 -0.16
N THR A 211 5.86 14.57 -0.35
CA THR A 211 7.20 14.91 -0.86
C THR A 211 8.30 14.45 0.09
N HIS A 212 8.13 14.65 1.40
CA HIS A 212 9.13 14.25 2.40
C HIS A 212 9.27 12.72 2.46
N GLU A 213 8.14 12.02 2.43
CA GLU A 213 8.03 10.56 2.42
C GLU A 213 8.72 9.94 1.20
N ILE A 214 8.46 10.47 0.00
CA ILE A 214 9.09 10.03 -1.26
C ILE A 214 10.60 10.28 -1.20
N THR A 215 11.03 11.45 -0.73
CA THR A 215 12.45 11.77 -0.58
C THR A 215 13.13 10.84 0.42
N ALA A 216 12.51 10.60 1.57
CA ALA A 216 13.07 9.73 2.61
C ALA A 216 13.16 8.28 2.13
N TYR A 217 12.16 7.80 1.39
CA TYR A 217 12.19 6.48 0.76
C TYR A 217 13.32 6.34 -0.26
N ARG A 218 13.50 7.32 -1.15
CA ARG A 218 14.62 7.32 -2.10
C ARG A 218 15.99 7.37 -1.42
N ALA A 219 16.12 8.17 -0.36
CA ALA A 219 17.36 8.23 0.41
C ALA A 219 17.68 6.87 1.07
N TYR A 220 16.68 6.17 1.60
CA TYR A 220 16.84 4.80 2.09
C TYR A 220 17.31 3.85 0.98
N GLN A 221 16.69 3.90 -0.21
CA GLN A 221 17.08 3.03 -1.32
C GLN A 221 18.55 3.20 -1.71
N GLN A 222 19.02 4.45 -1.81
CA GLN A 222 20.42 4.77 -2.11
C GLN A 222 21.37 4.27 -1.02
N HIS A 223 20.96 4.35 0.24
CA HIS A 223 21.76 3.84 1.35
C HIS A 223 21.88 2.32 1.30
N GLU A 224 20.79 1.59 1.06
CA GLU A 224 20.78 0.13 0.94
C GLU A 224 21.67 -0.36 -0.21
N GLU A 225 21.66 0.35 -1.35
CA GLU A 225 22.54 0.06 -2.50
C GLU A 225 24.03 0.27 -2.20
N GLY A 226 24.37 1.19 -1.30
CA GLY A 226 25.75 1.42 -0.86
C GLY A 226 26.26 0.38 0.16
N LEU A 227 25.37 -0.43 0.74
CA LEU A 227 25.70 -1.48 1.70
C LEU A 227 25.83 -2.88 1.06
N ALA A 228 25.32 -3.07 -0.16
CA ALA A 228 25.31 -4.32 -0.90
C ALA A 228 26.57 -4.51 -1.77
#